data_AF-A8DVA4-F1
#
_entry.id   AF-A8DVA4-F1
#
_cell.length_a   1.000
_cell.length_b   1.000
_cell.length_c   1.000
_cell.angle_alpha   90.00
_cell.angle_beta   90.00
_cell.angle_gamma   90.00
#
_symmetry.space_group_name_H-M   'P 1'
#
loop_
_entity.id
_entity.type
_entity.pdbx_description
1 polymer ?
#
loop_
_entity_poly.entity_id
_entity_poly.type
_entity_poly.pdbx_seq_one_letter_code
_entity_poly.pdbx_strand_id
1 'polypeptide(L)'
;MAISNEPFRSPACSCDPLGSRTLSECEPYGGQCRCKPGVEGRDCGRCKPGFYNMTSEGCRPCDCKGPNSVCDPVSGECECPANTVGRTCEPCQCNNSTDKCLRSGECRDCQHNTTGFYCDKCVTGTYGNATAQQCKGKQISCDCNVNGSSSSLCDHVTGQCSCKENVVGRDCSRCKVSSYGFGPAGCTECACNVHGSASLQCDDSGVCPCNLEVIGTKCTQCKTGYFGLPKMACKGKLR
;
A
#
# COMPACT_ATOMS: atom_id res chain seq x y z
N MET A 1 81.14 -11.81 41.30
CA MET A 1 80.53 -12.45 40.11
C MET A 1 79.45 -11.51 39.62
N ALA A 2 79.67 -10.89 38.46
CA ALA A 2 78.71 -9.98 37.85
C ALA A 2 77.51 -10.78 37.34
N ILE A 3 76.31 -10.38 37.74
CA ILE A 3 75.05 -10.90 37.22
C ILE A 3 74.87 -10.22 35.87
N SER A 4 75.07 -10.95 34.78
CA SER A 4 74.83 -10.48 33.42
C SER A 4 73.34 -10.20 33.23
N ASN A 5 72.96 -8.94 33.34
CA ASN A 5 71.68 -8.42 32.84
C ASN A 5 71.72 -8.48 31.30
N GLU A 6 71.28 -9.62 30.74
CA GLU A 6 70.90 -9.66 29.32
C GLU A 6 69.62 -8.82 29.15
N PRO A 7 69.60 -7.83 28.25
CA PRO A 7 68.41 -7.04 28.02
C PRO A 7 67.33 -7.95 27.42
N PHE A 8 66.11 -7.90 27.95
CA PHE A 8 64.92 -8.50 27.35
C PHE A 8 64.88 -8.13 25.86
N ARG A 9 65.31 -9.05 24.99
CA ARG A 9 65.25 -8.85 23.55
C ARG A 9 63.79 -8.88 23.17
N SER A 10 63.25 -7.73 22.77
CA SER A 10 61.89 -7.61 22.26
C SER A 10 61.65 -8.72 21.23
N PRO A 11 60.55 -9.48 21.29
CA PRO A 11 60.25 -10.48 20.27
C PRO A 11 60.29 -9.79 18.91
N ALA A 12 60.96 -10.41 17.93
CA ALA A 12 61.10 -9.85 16.59
C ALA A 12 59.71 -9.44 16.05
N CYS A 13 59.64 -8.28 15.40
CA CYS A 13 58.40 -7.81 14.79
C CYS A 13 57.97 -8.82 13.73
N SER A 14 56.83 -9.48 13.94
CA SER A 14 56.24 -10.45 13.02
C SER A 14 54.99 -9.82 12.40
N CYS A 15 55.20 -8.78 11.60
CA CYS A 15 54.14 -7.98 11.00
C CYS A 15 53.62 -8.64 9.71
N ASP A 16 52.30 -8.67 9.52
CA ASP A 16 51.66 -9.22 8.32
C ASP A 16 51.99 -8.36 7.09
N PRO A 17 52.45 -8.96 5.98
CA PRO A 17 52.90 -8.22 4.80
C PRO A 17 51.79 -7.47 4.05
N LEU A 18 50.56 -7.94 4.11
CA LEU A 18 49.42 -7.28 3.49
C LEU A 18 48.86 -6.21 4.41
N GLY A 19 48.74 -6.49 5.71
CA GLY A 19 48.10 -5.60 6.68
C GLY A 19 49.00 -4.53 7.30
N SER A 20 50.32 -4.70 7.25
CA SER A 20 51.29 -3.76 7.87
C SER A 20 51.88 -2.79 6.86
N ARG A 21 52.13 -1.55 7.29
CA ARG A 21 52.83 -0.53 6.47
C ARG A 21 54.33 -0.84 6.35
N THR A 22 54.89 -1.49 7.37
CA THR A 22 56.29 -1.88 7.48
C THR A 22 56.38 -3.28 8.07
N LEU A 23 57.37 -4.06 7.63
CA LEU A 23 57.52 -5.48 8.03
C LEU A 23 58.33 -5.68 9.32
N SER A 24 59.24 -4.76 9.60
CA SER A 24 60.27 -4.93 10.64
C SER A 24 60.26 -3.82 11.69
N GLU A 25 59.36 -2.84 11.56
CA GLU A 25 59.24 -1.72 12.49
C GLU A 25 57.95 -1.88 13.33
N CYS A 26 58.11 -2.17 14.61
CA CYS A 26 57.02 -2.23 15.58
C CYS A 26 57.37 -1.40 16.82
N GLU A 27 56.37 -1.06 17.62
CA GLU A 27 56.55 -0.24 18.81
C GLU A 27 57.49 -0.92 19.83
N PRO A 28 58.42 -0.15 20.46
CA PRO A 28 59.40 -0.72 21.39
C PRO A 28 58.79 -1.43 22.60
N TYR A 29 57.60 -1.01 23.01
CA TYR A 29 56.82 -1.59 24.09
C TYR A 29 55.55 -2.22 23.51
N GLY A 30 55.27 -3.47 23.85
CA GLY A 30 54.09 -4.21 23.34
C GLY A 30 54.24 -4.79 21.92
N GLY A 31 55.19 -4.29 21.11
CA GLY A 31 55.51 -4.87 19.80
C GLY A 31 54.39 -4.72 18.75
N GLN A 32 53.63 -3.63 18.83
CA GLN A 32 52.54 -3.32 17.90
C GLN A 32 53.09 -2.87 16.54
N CYS A 33 52.70 -3.55 15.47
CA CYS A 33 53.03 -3.20 14.09
C CYS A 33 52.21 -1.99 13.61
N ARG A 34 52.76 -1.24 12.63
CA ARG A 34 52.07 -0.08 12.05
C ARG A 34 51.05 -0.53 11.01
N CYS A 35 49.78 -0.67 11.40
CA CYS A 35 48.75 -1.22 10.53
C CYS A 35 48.28 -0.26 9.41
N LYS A 36 47.85 -0.84 8.30
CA LYS A 36 47.17 -0.15 7.20
C LYS A 36 45.73 0.23 7.59
N PRO A 37 45.06 1.12 6.83
CA PRO A 37 43.67 1.50 7.11
C PRO A 37 42.74 0.29 7.21
N GLY A 38 41.85 0.29 8.20
CA GLY A 38 40.90 -0.81 8.42
C GLY A 38 41.50 -2.11 8.98
N VAL A 39 42.80 -2.14 9.32
CA VAL A 39 43.51 -3.33 9.82
C VAL A 39 43.83 -3.20 11.31
N GLU A 40 43.75 -4.30 12.06
CA GLU A 40 44.07 -4.39 13.48
C GLU A 40 44.82 -5.67 13.86
N GLY A 41 45.13 -5.80 15.15
CA GLY A 41 45.96 -6.86 15.70
C GLY A 41 47.40 -6.40 15.91
N ARG A 42 48.12 -7.08 16.80
CA ARG A 42 49.52 -6.76 17.11
C ARG A 42 50.42 -6.84 15.87
N ASP A 43 50.16 -7.84 15.04
CA ASP A 43 50.80 -8.14 13.77
C ASP A 43 50.09 -7.53 12.57
N CYS A 44 48.97 -6.83 12.74
CA CYS A 44 48.11 -6.36 11.67
C CYS A 44 47.56 -7.49 10.77
N GLY A 45 47.32 -8.67 11.32
CA GLY A 45 46.89 -9.86 10.56
C GLY A 45 45.39 -9.92 10.23
N ARG A 46 44.55 -8.97 10.68
CA ARG A 46 43.09 -9.05 10.45
C ARG A 46 42.42 -7.68 10.27
N CYS A 47 41.27 -7.68 9.61
CA CYS A 47 40.46 -6.47 9.49
C CYS A 47 39.80 -6.09 10.82
N LYS A 48 39.63 -4.78 11.04
CA LYS A 48 38.83 -4.23 12.12
C LYS A 48 37.36 -4.62 11.95
N PRO A 49 36.58 -4.75 13.03
CA PRO A 49 35.12 -4.84 12.91
C PRO A 49 34.57 -3.71 12.03
N GLY A 50 33.70 -4.06 11.07
CA GLY A 50 33.21 -3.10 10.07
C GLY A 50 34.11 -2.95 8.84
N PHE A 51 35.14 -3.78 8.69
CA PHE A 51 35.99 -3.83 7.50
C PHE A 51 36.19 -5.28 7.00
N TYR A 52 36.38 -5.45 5.70
CA TYR A 52 36.57 -6.75 5.06
C TYR A 52 37.57 -6.67 3.89
N ASN A 53 37.96 -7.83 3.36
CA ASN A 53 38.82 -7.98 2.19
C ASN A 53 40.17 -7.25 2.33
N MET A 54 41.11 -7.92 2.99
CA MET A 54 42.48 -7.46 3.19
C MET A 54 43.25 -7.42 1.87
N THR A 55 43.71 -6.25 1.47
CA THR A 55 44.53 -6.04 0.27
C THR A 55 45.83 -5.31 0.61
N SER A 56 46.68 -5.05 -0.39
CA SER A 56 47.88 -4.22 -0.22
C SER A 56 47.58 -2.79 0.25
N GLU A 57 46.35 -2.30 0.10
CA GLU A 57 45.93 -0.97 0.55
C GLU A 57 45.31 -0.97 1.97
N GLY A 58 45.10 -2.15 2.56
CA GLY A 58 44.37 -2.34 3.81
C GLY A 58 43.01 -3.02 3.61
N CYS A 59 42.10 -2.87 4.58
CA CYS A 59 40.75 -3.43 4.50
C CYS A 59 39.73 -2.38 4.05
N ARG A 60 38.70 -2.85 3.33
CA ARG A 60 37.59 -2.02 2.83
C ARG A 60 36.47 -1.94 3.86
N PRO A 61 35.82 -0.78 4.07
CA PRO A 61 34.69 -0.68 4.99
C PRO A 61 33.49 -1.51 4.48
N CYS A 62 32.76 -2.13 5.41
CA CYS A 62 31.49 -2.81 5.12
C CYS A 62 30.44 -1.80 4.62
N ASP A 63 29.58 -2.21 3.70
CA ASP A 63 28.43 -1.40 3.23
C ASP A 63 27.10 -1.95 3.77
N CYS A 64 27.04 -2.14 5.08
CA CYS A 64 25.85 -2.62 5.78
C CYS A 64 25.07 -1.43 6.35
N LYS A 65 23.80 -1.29 5.97
CA LYS A 65 22.86 -0.24 6.41
C LYS A 65 22.16 -0.55 7.73
N GLY A 66 22.23 -1.80 8.19
CA GLY A 66 21.65 -2.23 9.47
C GLY A 66 22.41 -1.72 10.70
N PRO A 67 21.84 -1.84 11.91
CA PRO A 67 22.50 -1.42 13.14
C PRO A 67 23.84 -2.18 13.34
N ASN A 68 24.88 -1.45 13.72
CA ASN A 68 26.26 -1.90 13.97
C ASN A 68 27.13 -2.24 12.73
N SER A 69 26.59 -2.24 11.51
CA SER A 69 27.34 -2.40 10.24
C SER A 69 28.42 -3.50 10.22
N VAL A 70 28.16 -4.64 10.87
CA VAL A 70 29.11 -5.76 10.94
C VAL A 70 28.99 -6.64 9.70
N CYS A 71 30.12 -7.02 9.12
CA CYS A 71 30.19 -7.97 8.01
C CYS A 71 31.31 -8.98 8.21
N ASP A 72 31.23 -10.09 7.49
CA ASP A 72 32.28 -11.11 7.45
C ASP A 72 33.60 -10.48 6.93
N PRO A 73 34.73 -10.65 7.64
CA PRO A 73 35.98 -9.95 7.36
C PRO A 73 36.66 -10.39 6.06
N VAL A 74 36.20 -11.46 5.41
CA VAL A 74 36.78 -11.97 4.15
C VAL A 74 35.88 -11.61 2.96
N SER A 75 34.62 -12.02 3.00
CA SER A 75 33.64 -11.89 1.93
C SER A 75 32.94 -10.53 1.89
N GLY A 76 32.81 -9.86 3.05
CA GLY A 76 32.02 -8.64 3.21
C GLY A 76 30.51 -8.88 3.30
N GLU A 77 30.07 -10.14 3.46
CA GLU A 77 28.65 -10.45 3.66
C GLU A 77 28.17 -9.90 5.02
N CYS A 78 27.08 -9.15 5.02
CA CYS A 78 26.58 -8.53 6.24
C CYS A 78 25.88 -9.54 7.16
N GLU A 79 26.17 -9.44 8.45
CA GLU A 79 25.46 -10.20 9.48
C GLU A 79 24.16 -9.47 9.85
N CYS A 80 23.10 -9.75 9.08
CA CYS A 80 21.85 -9.03 9.23
C CYS A 80 21.03 -9.49 10.45
N PRO A 81 20.63 -8.56 11.34
CA PRO A 81 19.72 -8.87 12.44
C PRO A 81 18.32 -9.21 11.90
N ALA A 82 17.48 -9.79 12.77
CA ALA A 82 16.08 -10.03 12.43
C ALA A 82 15.38 -8.73 11.98
N ASN A 83 14.37 -8.85 11.12
CA ASN A 83 13.60 -7.74 10.57
C ASN A 83 14.41 -6.80 9.68
N THR A 84 15.30 -7.36 8.86
CA THR A 84 16.00 -6.64 7.80
C THR A 84 16.03 -7.46 6.51
N VAL A 85 16.23 -6.78 5.38
CA VAL A 85 16.14 -7.36 4.05
C VAL A 85 17.42 -7.15 3.25
N GLY A 86 17.59 -7.97 2.21
CA GLY A 86 18.71 -7.86 1.29
C GLY A 86 20.06 -8.23 1.91
N ARG A 87 21.13 -7.93 1.18
CA ARG A 87 22.51 -8.25 1.59
C ARG A 87 23.15 -7.18 2.46
N THR A 88 22.56 -5.99 2.49
CA THR A 88 23.06 -4.81 3.19
C THR A 88 22.23 -4.50 4.45
N CYS A 89 21.28 -5.37 4.82
CA CYS A 89 20.42 -5.24 6.00
C CYS A 89 19.56 -3.97 6.00
N GLU A 90 18.84 -3.77 4.91
CA GLU A 90 17.92 -2.63 4.78
C GLU A 90 16.68 -2.83 5.68
N PRO A 91 16.09 -1.74 6.18
CA PRO A 91 14.87 -1.84 6.98
C PRO A 91 13.69 -2.36 6.15
N CYS A 92 12.77 -3.07 6.82
CA CYS A 92 11.56 -3.59 6.20
C CYS A 92 10.68 -2.47 5.60
N GLN A 93 10.17 -2.68 4.39
CA GLN A 93 9.29 -1.72 3.69
C GLN A 93 7.82 -2.16 3.76
N CYS A 94 7.25 -2.16 4.97
CA CYS A 94 5.91 -2.71 5.22
C CYS A 94 4.81 -1.66 5.35
N ASN A 95 4.92 -0.54 4.62
CA ASN A 95 3.96 0.59 4.65
C ASN A 95 3.57 1.02 6.08
N ASN A 96 4.57 1.03 6.98
CA ASN A 96 4.42 1.36 8.40
C ASN A 96 3.39 0.52 9.17
N SER A 97 2.92 -0.59 8.59
CA SER A 97 1.92 -1.48 9.19
C SER A 97 2.55 -2.57 10.05
N THR A 98 3.87 -2.73 9.98
CA THR A 98 4.70 -3.57 10.85
C THR A 98 6.15 -3.19 10.58
N ASP A 99 7.06 -3.44 11.51
CA ASP A 99 8.50 -3.36 11.33
C ASP A 99 9.12 -4.75 11.07
N LYS A 100 8.31 -5.81 11.14
CA LYS A 100 8.77 -7.20 11.03
C LYS A 100 8.66 -7.73 9.62
N CYS A 101 9.74 -8.30 9.12
CA CYS A 101 9.76 -8.99 7.83
C CYS A 101 10.78 -10.13 7.80
N LEU A 102 10.58 -11.06 6.87
CA LEU A 102 11.55 -12.08 6.53
C LEU A 102 12.72 -11.49 5.74
N ARG A 103 13.86 -12.20 5.69
CA ARG A 103 15.01 -11.81 4.85
C ARG A 103 14.66 -11.66 3.36
N SER A 104 13.61 -12.37 2.91
CA SER A 104 13.05 -12.25 1.55
C SER A 104 12.35 -10.91 1.29
N GLY A 105 11.99 -10.16 2.33
CA GLY A 105 11.23 -8.92 2.25
C GLY A 105 9.76 -9.04 2.61
N GLU A 106 9.25 -10.26 2.82
CA GLU A 106 7.84 -10.48 3.13
C GLU A 106 7.51 -10.00 4.55
N CYS A 107 6.56 -9.07 4.65
CA CYS A 107 6.11 -8.49 5.91
C CYS A 107 5.31 -9.49 6.76
N ARG A 108 5.48 -9.41 8.08
CA ARG A 108 4.82 -10.28 9.05
C ARG A 108 3.95 -9.51 10.02
N ASP A 109 2.83 -10.11 10.38
CA ASP A 109 1.87 -9.59 11.37
C ASP A 109 1.38 -8.16 11.01
N CYS A 110 1.02 -7.96 9.73
CA CYS A 110 0.49 -6.70 9.21
C CYS A 110 -0.69 -6.18 10.06
N GLN A 111 -0.55 -4.95 10.57
CA GLN A 111 -1.58 -4.27 11.37
C GLN A 111 -2.58 -3.51 10.47
N HIS A 112 -3.50 -2.76 11.09
CA HIS A 112 -4.42 -1.86 10.38
C HIS A 112 -5.33 -2.54 9.34
N ASN A 113 -5.65 -3.83 9.56
CA ASN A 113 -6.40 -4.66 8.60
C ASN A 113 -5.75 -4.71 7.22
N THR A 114 -4.41 -4.69 7.18
CA THR A 114 -3.64 -4.85 5.94
C THR A 114 -3.11 -6.27 5.79
N THR A 115 -2.79 -6.66 4.57
CA THR A 115 -2.25 -7.96 4.17
C THR A 115 -1.43 -7.80 2.88
N GLY A 116 -0.80 -8.87 2.41
CA GLY A 116 0.09 -8.86 1.26
C GLY A 116 1.56 -8.73 1.64
N PHE A 117 2.43 -8.86 0.64
CA PHE A 117 3.88 -8.97 0.83
C PHE A 117 4.47 -7.72 1.50
N TYR A 118 3.89 -6.55 1.22
CA TYR A 118 4.31 -5.26 1.79
C TYR A 118 3.24 -4.65 2.71
N CYS A 119 2.27 -5.44 3.17
CA CYS A 119 1.06 -4.92 3.82
C CYS A 119 0.32 -3.88 2.95
N ASP A 120 0.29 -4.13 1.62
CA ASP A 120 -0.15 -3.22 0.57
C ASP A 120 -1.61 -3.46 0.12
N LYS A 121 -2.29 -4.41 0.75
CA LYS A 121 -3.69 -4.78 0.46
C LYS A 121 -4.51 -4.73 1.73
N CYS A 122 -5.80 -4.47 1.61
CA CYS A 122 -6.71 -4.63 2.74
C CYS A 122 -7.05 -6.12 2.92
N VAL A 123 -7.19 -6.57 4.16
CA VAL A 123 -7.64 -7.94 4.48
C VAL A 123 -9.00 -8.20 3.83
N THR A 124 -9.26 -9.45 3.45
CA THR A 124 -10.56 -9.86 2.89
C THR A 124 -11.73 -9.33 3.72
N GLY A 125 -12.68 -8.68 3.05
CA GLY A 125 -13.86 -8.07 3.70
C GLY A 125 -13.67 -6.63 4.18
N THR A 126 -12.48 -6.05 4.00
CA THR A 126 -12.19 -4.63 4.25
C THR A 126 -11.84 -3.91 2.94
N TYR A 127 -12.07 -2.60 2.84
CA TYR A 127 -11.75 -1.81 1.65
C TYR A 127 -11.08 -0.47 2.00
N GLY A 128 -10.33 0.11 1.06
CA GLY A 128 -9.71 1.43 1.22
C GLY A 128 -8.26 1.47 0.73
N ASN A 129 -7.53 2.50 1.16
CA ASN A 129 -6.12 2.66 0.82
C ASN A 129 -5.24 1.98 1.88
N ALA A 130 -4.74 0.78 1.57
CA ALA A 130 -3.92 -0.02 2.47
C ALA A 130 -2.56 0.61 2.79
N THR A 131 -1.90 1.25 1.81
CA THR A 131 -0.59 1.89 2.02
C THR A 131 -0.69 3.14 2.89
N ALA A 132 -1.87 3.76 2.96
CA ALA A 132 -2.18 4.84 3.88
C ALA A 132 -2.83 4.37 5.20
N GLN A 133 -2.91 3.05 5.44
CA GLN A 133 -3.51 2.45 6.65
C GLN A 133 -5.00 2.81 6.84
N GLN A 134 -5.71 3.04 5.73
CA GLN A 134 -7.10 3.49 5.69
C GLN A 134 -8.07 2.36 5.30
N CYS A 135 -7.73 1.11 5.63
CA CYS A 135 -8.64 -0.02 5.42
C CYS A 135 -9.83 0.08 6.39
N LYS A 136 -11.02 0.24 5.82
CA LYS A 136 -12.30 0.38 6.51
C LYS A 136 -13.08 -0.93 6.47
N GLY A 137 -13.89 -1.10 7.51
CA GLY A 137 -14.93 -2.12 7.58
C GLY A 137 -14.45 -3.50 7.99
N LYS A 138 -14.19 -3.63 9.29
CA LYS A 138 -14.07 -4.93 9.99
C LYS A 138 -15.35 -5.79 9.89
N GLN A 139 -16.44 -5.23 9.37
CA GLN A 139 -17.70 -5.90 9.07
C GLN A 139 -18.43 -5.15 7.95
N ILE A 140 -17.94 -5.24 6.72
CA ILE A 140 -18.78 -4.90 5.56
C ILE A 140 -19.50 -6.19 5.18
N SER A 141 -20.66 -6.38 5.81
CA SER A 141 -21.72 -7.04 5.05
C SER A 141 -21.94 -6.18 3.81
N CYS A 142 -21.85 -6.76 2.62
CA CYS A 142 -22.11 -6.01 1.40
C CYS A 142 -23.50 -5.36 1.44
N ASP A 143 -24.42 -5.86 2.29
CA ASP A 143 -25.78 -5.35 2.53
C ASP A 143 -26.52 -5.05 1.22
N CYS A 144 -26.13 -5.74 0.14
CA CYS A 144 -26.74 -5.58 -1.16
C CYS A 144 -28.20 -5.99 -1.06
N ASN A 145 -29.09 -5.09 -1.45
CA ASN A 145 -30.52 -5.33 -1.38
C ASN A 145 -30.90 -6.48 -2.32
N VAL A 146 -31.48 -7.54 -1.78
CA VAL A 146 -31.84 -8.75 -2.54
C VAL A 146 -32.77 -8.47 -3.74
N ASN A 147 -33.60 -7.44 -3.64
CA ASN A 147 -34.50 -7.05 -4.72
C ASN A 147 -33.80 -6.13 -5.72
N GLY A 148 -32.96 -5.20 -5.25
CA GLY A 148 -32.32 -4.18 -6.09
C GLY A 148 -30.96 -4.56 -6.69
N SER A 149 -30.31 -5.61 -6.19
CA SER A 149 -29.00 -6.09 -6.69
C SER A 149 -29.11 -7.41 -7.45
N SER A 150 -28.21 -7.63 -8.40
CA SER A 150 -28.06 -8.91 -9.11
C SER A 150 -27.21 -9.93 -8.34
N SER A 151 -26.47 -9.49 -7.34
CA SER A 151 -25.58 -10.32 -6.51
C SER A 151 -25.52 -9.78 -5.09
N SER A 152 -25.24 -10.66 -4.13
CA SER A 152 -24.87 -10.29 -2.76
C SER A 152 -23.41 -9.88 -2.61
N LEU A 153 -22.62 -10.05 -3.67
CA LEU A 153 -21.22 -9.63 -3.73
C LEU A 153 -21.13 -8.15 -4.14
N CYS A 154 -20.18 -7.44 -3.52
CA CYS A 154 -19.87 -6.05 -3.81
C CYS A 154 -18.41 -5.89 -4.21
N ASP A 155 -18.09 -4.79 -4.88
CA ASP A 155 -16.72 -4.47 -5.25
C ASP A 155 -15.83 -4.33 -4.01
N HIS A 156 -14.68 -5.02 -4.01
CA HIS A 156 -13.79 -5.13 -2.84
C HIS A 156 -13.03 -3.83 -2.49
N VAL A 157 -13.07 -2.81 -3.35
CA VAL A 157 -12.38 -1.52 -3.14
C VAL A 157 -13.37 -0.42 -2.76
N THR A 158 -14.55 -0.40 -3.38
CA THR A 158 -15.56 0.66 -3.24
C THR A 158 -16.76 0.23 -2.39
N GLY A 159 -16.98 -1.07 -2.22
CA GLY A 159 -18.16 -1.64 -1.57
C GLY A 159 -19.44 -1.49 -2.38
N GLN A 160 -19.36 -1.13 -3.67
CA GLN A 160 -20.51 -0.95 -4.56
C GLN A 160 -21.11 -2.30 -4.98
N CYS A 161 -22.41 -2.47 -4.79
CA CYS A 161 -23.17 -3.62 -5.27
C CYS A 161 -23.54 -3.48 -6.74
N SER A 162 -23.74 -4.60 -7.42
CA SER A 162 -24.22 -4.64 -8.80
C SER A 162 -25.73 -4.39 -8.85
N CYS A 163 -26.12 -3.13 -9.08
CA CYS A 163 -27.54 -2.73 -9.09
C CYS A 163 -28.24 -3.16 -10.38
N LYS A 164 -29.52 -3.52 -10.23
CA LYS A 164 -30.45 -3.78 -11.34
C LYS A 164 -30.83 -2.48 -12.05
N GLU A 165 -31.54 -2.64 -13.16
CA GLU A 165 -31.96 -1.53 -14.00
C GLU A 165 -32.78 -0.49 -13.20
N ASN A 166 -32.42 0.78 -13.37
CA ASN A 166 -33.01 1.93 -12.69
C ASN A 166 -32.92 1.90 -11.15
N VAL A 167 -32.02 1.10 -10.57
CA VAL A 167 -31.72 1.10 -9.13
C VAL A 167 -30.36 1.76 -8.89
N VAL A 168 -30.22 2.52 -7.79
CA VAL A 168 -29.00 3.24 -7.42
C VAL A 168 -28.70 3.11 -5.92
N GLY A 169 -27.54 3.63 -5.50
CA GLY A 169 -27.02 3.52 -4.14
C GLY A 169 -25.95 2.44 -4.03
N ARG A 170 -25.13 2.51 -2.97
CA ARG A 170 -24.06 1.53 -2.70
C ARG A 170 -24.62 0.11 -2.56
N ASP A 171 -25.75 0.00 -1.87
CA ASP A 171 -26.49 -1.21 -1.51
C ASP A 171 -27.65 -1.51 -2.47
N CYS A 172 -27.85 -0.69 -3.50
CA CYS A 172 -28.96 -0.82 -4.45
C CYS A 172 -30.35 -0.82 -3.80
N SER A 173 -30.59 0.03 -2.80
CA SER A 173 -31.86 0.08 -2.05
C SER A 173 -32.88 1.10 -2.56
N ARG A 174 -32.57 1.90 -3.58
CA ARG A 174 -33.44 3.00 -4.04
C ARG A 174 -33.53 3.08 -5.55
N CYS A 175 -34.67 3.54 -6.06
CA CYS A 175 -34.82 3.84 -7.47
C CYS A 175 -33.99 5.07 -7.87
N LYS A 176 -33.52 5.06 -9.11
CA LYS A 176 -33.00 6.25 -9.79
C LYS A 176 -34.11 7.30 -9.90
N VAL A 177 -33.73 8.58 -9.95
CA VAL A 177 -34.66 9.67 -10.28
C VAL A 177 -35.34 9.38 -11.62
N SER A 178 -36.62 9.75 -11.72
CA SER A 178 -37.51 9.45 -12.85
C SER A 178 -37.86 7.97 -12.96
N SER A 179 -37.84 7.22 -11.87
CA SER A 179 -38.27 5.82 -11.79
C SER A 179 -39.06 5.54 -10.51
N TYR A 180 -39.85 4.47 -10.50
CA TYR A 180 -40.73 4.09 -9.39
C TYR A 180 -40.88 2.56 -9.31
N GLY A 181 -41.58 2.08 -8.27
CA GLY A 181 -41.95 0.67 -8.15
C GLY A 181 -40.76 -0.27 -7.91
N PHE A 182 -40.03 -0.06 -6.81
CA PHE A 182 -38.90 -0.91 -6.42
C PHE A 182 -39.34 -2.37 -6.19
N GLY A 183 -38.74 -3.31 -6.91
CA GLY A 183 -39.10 -4.73 -6.82
C GLY A 183 -38.02 -5.69 -7.36
N PRO A 184 -38.34 -6.98 -7.52
CA PRO A 184 -37.37 -8.00 -7.95
C PRO A 184 -36.76 -7.76 -9.34
N ALA A 185 -37.44 -7.00 -10.20
CA ALA A 185 -36.94 -6.63 -11.53
C ALA A 185 -36.13 -5.31 -11.53
N GLY A 186 -35.98 -4.64 -10.39
CA GLY A 186 -35.42 -3.28 -10.31
C GLY A 186 -36.52 -2.23 -10.18
N CYS A 187 -36.37 -1.10 -10.87
CA CYS A 187 -37.38 -0.04 -10.92
C CYS A 187 -37.87 0.22 -12.34
N THR A 188 -39.12 0.67 -12.45
CA THR A 188 -39.74 1.03 -13.72
C THR A 188 -39.58 2.52 -13.98
N GLU A 189 -39.20 2.89 -15.20
CA GLU A 189 -39.07 4.31 -15.57
C GLU A 189 -40.44 5.01 -15.57
N CYS A 190 -40.48 6.25 -15.10
CA CYS A 190 -41.68 7.06 -15.07
C CYS A 190 -42.16 7.44 -16.48
N ALA A 191 -41.25 7.72 -17.42
CA ALA A 191 -41.56 8.16 -18.78
C ALA A 191 -42.51 9.38 -18.86
N CYS A 192 -42.37 10.33 -17.93
CA CYS A 192 -43.14 11.57 -17.93
C CYS A 192 -42.70 12.48 -19.08
N ASN A 193 -43.67 13.06 -19.80
CA ASN A 193 -43.34 13.98 -20.88
C ASN A 193 -42.69 15.27 -20.33
N VAL A 194 -41.51 15.64 -20.85
CA VAL A 194 -40.73 16.81 -20.42
C VAL A 194 -41.44 18.16 -20.59
N HIS A 195 -42.38 18.26 -21.53
CA HIS A 195 -43.15 19.48 -21.78
C HIS A 195 -44.56 19.41 -21.17
N GLY A 196 -45.08 18.20 -20.96
CA GLY A 196 -46.41 17.96 -20.43
C GLY A 196 -46.47 17.82 -18.91
N SER A 197 -45.34 17.57 -18.26
CA SER A 197 -45.27 17.28 -16.81
C SER A 197 -44.56 18.40 -16.05
N ALA A 198 -44.96 18.63 -14.81
CA ALA A 198 -44.30 19.53 -13.88
C ALA A 198 -42.99 18.94 -13.32
N SER A 199 -42.86 17.61 -13.31
CA SER A 199 -41.68 16.85 -12.89
C SER A 199 -41.54 15.59 -13.73
N LEU A 200 -40.30 15.11 -13.86
CA LEU A 200 -40.02 13.80 -14.48
C LEU A 200 -40.14 12.64 -13.48
N GLN A 201 -40.24 12.96 -12.19
CA GLN A 201 -40.56 11.99 -11.15
C GLN A 201 -42.09 11.84 -11.05
N CYS A 202 -42.54 10.61 -11.16
CA CYS A 202 -43.91 10.17 -10.94
C CYS A 202 -44.10 9.67 -9.50
N ASP A 203 -45.36 9.44 -9.12
CA ASP A 203 -45.72 8.79 -7.86
C ASP A 203 -45.46 7.27 -7.87
N ASP A 204 -45.76 6.60 -6.74
CA ASP A 204 -45.56 5.16 -6.57
C ASP A 204 -46.44 4.29 -7.49
N SER A 205 -47.46 4.87 -8.14
CA SER A 205 -48.29 4.21 -9.15
C SER A 205 -47.83 4.51 -10.58
N GLY A 206 -46.77 5.31 -10.75
CA GLY A 206 -46.24 5.67 -12.06
C GLY A 206 -46.98 6.83 -12.71
N VAL A 207 -47.81 7.57 -11.98
CA VAL A 207 -48.58 8.70 -12.51
C VAL A 207 -47.74 9.98 -12.42
N CYS A 208 -47.59 10.65 -13.55
CA CYS A 208 -46.82 11.88 -13.67
C CYS A 208 -47.65 13.09 -13.25
N PRO A 209 -47.03 14.08 -12.58
CA PRO A 209 -47.71 15.33 -12.26
C PRO A 209 -47.86 16.18 -13.52
N CYS A 210 -49.04 16.17 -14.15
CA CYS A 210 -49.27 16.89 -15.40
C CYS A 210 -49.44 18.39 -15.21
N ASN A 211 -48.89 19.16 -16.15
CA ASN A 211 -49.13 20.60 -16.26
C ASN A 211 -50.60 20.87 -16.62
N LEU A 212 -51.04 22.12 -16.41
CA LEU A 212 -52.36 22.58 -16.83
C LEU A 212 -52.60 22.24 -18.30
N GLU A 213 -53.84 21.85 -18.61
CA GLU A 213 -54.29 21.51 -19.98
C GLU A 213 -53.63 20.29 -20.62
N VAL A 214 -52.96 19.46 -19.82
CA VAL A 214 -52.39 18.16 -20.20
C VAL A 214 -53.13 17.03 -19.46
N ILE A 215 -53.30 15.88 -20.12
CA ILE A 215 -53.97 14.68 -19.57
C ILE A 215 -53.17 13.40 -19.84
N GLY A 216 -53.58 12.32 -19.17
CA GLY A 216 -52.99 10.99 -19.25
C GLY A 216 -51.95 10.76 -18.15
N THR A 217 -51.65 9.49 -17.85
CA THR A 217 -50.74 9.12 -16.76
C THR A 217 -49.28 9.52 -17.03
N LYS A 218 -48.91 9.74 -18.29
CA LYS A 218 -47.57 10.14 -18.74
C LYS A 218 -47.52 11.58 -19.27
N CYS A 219 -48.63 12.31 -19.15
CA CYS A 219 -48.78 13.69 -19.61
C CYS A 219 -48.42 13.89 -21.10
N THR A 220 -48.81 12.94 -21.94
CA THR A 220 -48.45 12.93 -23.37
C THR A 220 -49.52 13.54 -24.27
N GLN A 221 -50.71 13.86 -23.74
CA GLN A 221 -51.85 14.34 -24.52
C GLN A 221 -52.34 15.68 -24.01
N CYS A 222 -52.63 16.61 -24.91
CA CYS A 222 -53.30 17.85 -24.56
C CYS A 222 -54.80 17.60 -24.36
N LYS A 223 -55.46 18.36 -23.47
CA LYS A 223 -56.93 18.40 -23.39
C LYS A 223 -57.53 18.85 -24.72
N THR A 224 -58.80 18.53 -24.93
CA THR A 224 -59.57 18.95 -26.11
C THR A 224 -59.47 20.46 -26.33
N GLY A 225 -59.11 20.88 -27.54
CA GLY A 225 -58.92 22.31 -27.90
C GLY A 225 -57.48 22.82 -27.79
N TYR A 226 -56.55 22.00 -27.29
CA TYR A 226 -55.13 22.33 -27.15
C TYR A 226 -54.23 21.42 -28.01
N PHE A 227 -53.06 21.92 -28.41
CA PHE A 227 -52.07 21.18 -29.22
C PHE A 227 -50.63 21.56 -28.83
N GLY A 228 -49.65 20.71 -29.15
CA GLY A 228 -48.23 21.00 -28.96
C GLY A 228 -47.37 19.80 -28.57
N LEU A 229 -47.91 18.87 -27.79
CA LEU A 229 -47.18 17.68 -27.34
C LEU A 229 -46.94 16.67 -28.48
N PRO A 230 -45.82 15.91 -28.43
CA PRO A 230 -44.76 15.94 -27.42
C PRO A 230 -43.67 16.98 -27.68
N LYS A 231 -43.84 17.91 -28.65
CA LYS A 231 -42.78 18.83 -29.09
C LYS A 231 -42.66 20.11 -28.26
N MET A 232 -43.75 20.55 -27.64
CA MET A 232 -43.82 21.75 -26.81
C MET A 232 -45.03 21.70 -25.88
N ALA A 233 -45.09 22.60 -24.90
CA ALA A 233 -46.23 22.71 -23.99
C ALA A 233 -47.54 22.97 -24.76
N CYS A 234 -48.65 22.45 -24.24
CA CYS A 234 -49.97 22.60 -24.84
C CYS A 234 -50.38 24.08 -24.93
N LYS A 235 -50.80 24.51 -26.11
CA LYS A 235 -51.34 25.85 -26.38
C LYS A 235 -52.75 25.72 -26.97
N GLY A 236 -53.65 26.61 -26.57
CA GLY A 236 -54.99 26.68 -27.13
C GLY A 236 -54.97 27.25 -28.55
N LYS A 237 -56.05 27.05 -29.32
CA LYS A 237 -56.24 27.78 -30.57
C LYS A 237 -56.27 29.29 -30.31
N LEU A 238 -55.49 30.05 -31.06
CA LEU A 238 -55.83 31.43 -31.39
C LEU A 238 -57.19 31.39 -32.10
N ARG A 239 -58.15 32.14 -31.57
CA ARG A 239 -59.44 32.38 -32.24
C ARG A 239 -59.21 33.03 -33.61
#